data_AF-A0A2C9T5C5-F1
#
_entry.id   AF-A0A2C9T5C5-F1
#
_cell.length_a   1.000
_cell.length_b   1.000
_cell.length_c   1.000
_cell.angle_alpha   90.00
_cell.angle_beta   90.00
_cell.angle_gamma   90.00
#
_symmetry.space_group_name_H-M   'P 1'
#
loop_
_entity.id
_entity.type
_entity.pdbx_description
1 polymer ?
#
loop_
_entity_poly.entity_id
_entity_poly.type
_entity_poly.pdbx_seq_one_letter_code
_entity_poly.pdbx_strand_id
1 'polypeptide(L)'
;MRRHIRRVRDIGLWRLTVAVVVLAGLITASVSGYLTSRHSTDQESAFGDQNNPNRVNVTVWISRVDAVTQALSVTVMGVEPAGSMADPQGAFAQDLTLTTRAIGNWRAEIKAGDFPPDIEQKVTVDGAVTDYPFDSYTGTIEVHVFDAAGTDVPMYLTVVNTDSFFSMSTSAGAAPNGGTVVNVSMHRSAPTLAFAVFVMVLMLGLAVGAVVAAFYVLHWRRGLIFPACSMMAAILFALIPLRNAVPGGPPIGSIIDFGSFFIAEAVISIALIASIVVGFRHQRDIERAEGTPQP
;
A
#
# COMPACT_ATOMS: atom_id res chain seq x y z
N MET A 1 36.21 -43.81 6.32
CA MET A 1 35.87 -42.70 5.39
C MET A 1 34.44 -42.70 4.82
N ARG A 2 33.80 -43.83 4.49
CA ARG A 2 32.45 -43.83 3.83
C ARG A 2 31.25 -43.35 4.69
N ARG A 3 31.34 -43.35 6.02
CA ARG A 3 30.23 -42.89 6.91
C ARG A 3 30.13 -41.37 7.07
N HIS A 4 31.25 -40.64 6.96
CA HIS A 4 31.23 -39.17 7.07
C HIS A 4 30.62 -38.49 5.84
N ILE A 5 30.78 -39.06 4.64
CA ILE A 5 30.26 -38.49 3.39
C ILE A 5 28.73 -38.59 3.30
N ARG A 6 28.11 -39.67 3.81
CA ARG A 6 26.64 -39.79 3.84
C ARG A 6 25.99 -38.75 4.76
N ARG A 7 26.57 -38.50 5.94
CA ARG A 7 26.06 -37.52 6.92
C ARG A 7 26.03 -36.09 6.36
N VAL A 8 27.06 -35.69 5.62
CA VAL A 8 27.13 -34.34 5.02
C VAL A 8 26.11 -34.19 3.87
N ARG A 9 25.91 -35.26 3.08
CA ARG A 9 24.94 -35.27 1.98
C ARG A 9 23.49 -35.21 2.47
N ASP A 10 23.17 -35.89 3.57
CA ASP A 10 21.82 -35.89 4.16
C ASP A 10 21.51 -34.55 4.85
N ILE A 11 22.50 -33.88 5.47
CA ILE A 11 22.32 -32.52 6.03
C ILE A 11 22.10 -31.49 4.91
N GLY A 12 22.80 -31.62 3.78
CA GLY A 12 22.61 -30.76 2.61
C GLY A 12 21.24 -30.96 1.95
N LEU A 13 20.83 -32.22 1.75
CA LEU A 13 19.51 -32.55 1.20
C LEU A 13 18.37 -32.11 2.12
N TRP A 14 18.50 -32.31 3.43
CA TRP A 14 17.52 -31.84 4.43
C TRP A 14 17.39 -30.31 4.43
N ARG A 15 18.51 -29.57 4.43
CA ARG A 15 18.49 -28.11 4.35
C ARG A 15 17.87 -27.61 3.05
N LEU A 16 18.14 -28.29 1.94
CA LEU A 16 17.58 -27.97 0.64
C LEU A 16 16.07 -28.28 0.59
N THR A 17 15.63 -29.40 1.18
CA THR A 17 14.19 -29.71 1.30
C THR A 17 13.49 -28.71 2.21
N VAL A 18 14.08 -28.35 3.35
CA VAL A 18 13.52 -27.31 4.23
C VAL A 18 13.42 -25.98 3.50
N ALA A 19 14.45 -25.55 2.76
CA ALA A 19 14.41 -24.32 1.98
C ALA A 19 13.33 -24.35 0.89
N VAL A 20 13.17 -25.47 0.18
CA VAL A 20 12.14 -25.65 -0.85
C VAL A 20 10.73 -25.67 -0.24
N VAL A 21 10.54 -26.33 0.90
CA VAL A 21 9.26 -26.35 1.61
C VAL A 21 8.90 -24.97 2.15
N VAL A 22 9.87 -24.23 2.69
CA VAL A 22 9.68 -22.84 3.11
C VAL A 22 9.30 -21.97 1.91
N LEU A 23 10.01 -22.09 0.80
CA LEU A 23 9.70 -21.34 -0.42
C LEU A 23 8.31 -21.68 -0.97
N ALA A 24 7.97 -22.97 -1.05
CA ALA A 24 6.65 -23.42 -1.48
C ALA A 24 5.54 -22.95 -0.52
N GLY A 25 5.80 -22.94 0.79
CA GLY A 25 4.92 -22.38 1.79
C GLY A 25 4.70 -20.87 1.61
N LEU A 26 5.78 -20.11 1.34
CA LEU A 26 5.71 -18.68 1.05
C LEU A 26 4.92 -18.39 -0.23
N ILE A 27 5.14 -19.18 -1.30
CA ILE A 27 4.40 -19.06 -2.55
C ILE A 27 2.91 -19.37 -2.32
N THR A 28 2.61 -20.45 -1.59
CA THR A 28 1.23 -20.85 -1.29
C THR A 28 0.53 -19.77 -0.47
N ALA A 29 1.18 -19.24 0.58
CA ALA A 29 0.64 -18.15 1.39
C ALA A 29 0.39 -16.88 0.56
N SER A 30 1.31 -16.54 -0.34
CA SER A 30 1.18 -15.40 -1.25
C SER A 30 0.00 -15.57 -2.22
N VAL A 31 -0.11 -16.73 -2.87
CA VAL A 31 -1.21 -17.04 -3.80
C VAL A 31 -2.55 -17.12 -3.08
N SER A 32 -2.61 -17.76 -1.91
CA SER A 32 -3.82 -17.79 -1.07
C SER A 32 -4.23 -16.38 -0.63
N GLY A 33 -3.28 -15.54 -0.21
CA GLY A 33 -3.55 -14.14 0.14
C GLY A 33 -4.11 -13.34 -1.03
N TYR A 34 -3.58 -13.55 -2.23
CA TYR A 34 -4.11 -12.94 -3.46
C TYR A 34 -5.55 -13.40 -3.76
N LEU A 35 -5.81 -14.71 -3.69
CA LEU A 35 -7.13 -15.28 -3.95
C LEU A 35 -8.19 -14.78 -2.94
N THR A 36 -7.84 -14.71 -1.66
CA THR A 36 -8.71 -14.14 -0.63
C THR A 36 -8.93 -12.65 -0.86
N SER A 37 -7.90 -11.91 -1.27
CA SER A 37 -8.03 -10.47 -1.55
C SER A 37 -8.91 -10.17 -2.76
N ARG A 38 -8.96 -11.05 -3.77
CA ARG A 38 -9.77 -10.82 -4.98
C ARG A 38 -11.26 -10.68 -4.65
N HIS A 39 -11.75 -11.41 -3.64
CA HIS A 39 -13.14 -11.27 -3.18
C HIS A 39 -13.43 -9.92 -2.50
N SER A 40 -12.40 -9.15 -2.15
CA SER A 40 -12.53 -7.83 -1.52
C SER A 40 -12.22 -6.66 -2.47
N THR A 41 -11.88 -6.92 -3.74
CA THR A 41 -11.50 -5.87 -4.70
C THR A 41 -12.71 -5.30 -5.44
N ASP A 42 -13.71 -6.12 -5.78
CA ASP A 42 -15.00 -5.65 -6.32
C ASP A 42 -15.95 -5.32 -5.17
N GLN A 43 -15.61 -4.29 -4.39
CA GLN A 43 -16.47 -3.78 -3.32
C GLN A 43 -17.43 -2.75 -3.89
N GLU A 44 -18.60 -3.25 -4.27
CA GLU A 44 -19.77 -2.43 -4.58
C GLU A 44 -20.62 -2.26 -3.33
N SER A 45 -21.04 -1.04 -3.05
CA SER A 45 -21.98 -0.76 -1.96
C SER A 45 -23.03 0.22 -2.43
N ALA A 46 -24.29 -0.13 -2.19
CA ALA A 46 -25.41 0.64 -2.66
C ALA A 46 -26.17 1.29 -1.50
N PHE A 47 -26.59 2.53 -1.71
CA PHE A 47 -27.24 3.39 -0.71
C PHE A 47 -28.39 4.18 -1.34
N GLY A 48 -29.25 4.74 -0.49
CA GLY A 48 -30.39 5.56 -0.91
C GLY A 48 -31.65 4.75 -1.23
N ASP A 49 -32.50 5.31 -2.06
CA ASP A 49 -33.88 4.88 -2.29
C ASP A 49 -34.00 3.80 -3.37
N GLN A 50 -33.37 2.64 -3.15
CA GLN A 50 -33.38 1.52 -4.11
C GLN A 50 -34.79 1.06 -4.50
N ASN A 51 -35.75 1.15 -3.58
CA ASN A 51 -37.13 0.69 -3.78
C ASN A 51 -38.04 1.74 -4.43
N ASN A 52 -37.57 2.98 -4.61
CA ASN A 52 -38.37 4.02 -5.24
C ASN A 52 -38.36 3.83 -6.77
N PRO A 53 -39.53 3.66 -7.42
CA PRO A 53 -39.59 3.50 -8.88
C PRO A 53 -39.16 4.77 -9.63
N ASN A 54 -39.30 5.94 -9.02
CA ASN A 54 -38.96 7.24 -9.60
C ASN A 54 -37.73 7.80 -8.88
N ARG A 55 -36.55 7.54 -9.45
CA ARG A 55 -35.26 7.89 -8.83
C ARG A 55 -34.19 8.18 -9.86
N VAL A 56 -33.06 8.69 -9.41
CA VAL A 56 -31.83 8.80 -10.21
C VAL A 56 -30.81 7.79 -9.68
N ASN A 57 -30.33 6.91 -10.55
CA ASN A 57 -29.22 6.02 -10.22
C ASN A 57 -27.91 6.77 -10.47
N VAL A 58 -26.99 6.73 -9.53
CA VAL A 58 -25.68 7.40 -9.63
C VAL A 58 -24.62 6.40 -9.23
N THR A 59 -23.60 6.21 -10.07
CA THR A 59 -22.44 5.37 -9.73
C THR A 59 -21.22 6.24 -9.47
N VAL A 60 -20.53 5.96 -8.38
CA VAL A 60 -19.34 6.70 -7.94
C VAL A 60 -18.18 5.75 -7.85
N TRP A 61 -17.19 5.94 -8.72
CA TRP A 61 -15.95 5.18 -8.71
C TRP A 61 -14.88 5.91 -7.93
N ILE A 62 -14.35 5.26 -6.91
CA ILE A 62 -13.12 5.69 -6.26
C ILE A 62 -11.98 5.08 -7.07
N SER A 63 -11.32 5.91 -7.87
CA SER A 63 -10.27 5.47 -8.80
C SER A 63 -8.88 5.47 -8.18
N ARG A 64 -8.65 6.36 -7.20
CA ARG A 64 -7.36 6.47 -6.54
C ARG A 64 -7.46 7.08 -5.15
N VAL A 65 -6.72 6.52 -4.21
CA VAL A 65 -6.46 7.13 -2.90
C VAL A 65 -5.07 7.78 -2.92
N ASP A 66 -5.02 9.11 -2.85
CA ASP A 66 -3.78 9.85 -2.66
C ASP A 66 -3.55 10.11 -1.16
N ALA A 67 -2.72 9.25 -0.58
CA ALA A 67 -2.34 9.32 0.82
C ALA A 67 -1.54 10.60 1.15
N VAL A 68 -0.76 11.14 0.20
CA VAL A 68 0.09 12.31 0.44
C VAL A 68 -0.73 13.59 0.48
N THR A 69 -1.68 13.73 -0.45
CA THR A 69 -2.58 14.90 -0.49
C THR A 69 -3.86 14.69 0.33
N GLN A 70 -4.02 13.52 0.96
CA GLN A 70 -5.21 13.11 1.71
C GLN A 70 -6.50 13.36 0.90
N ALA A 71 -6.49 12.91 -0.35
CA ALA A 71 -7.59 13.10 -1.29
C ALA A 71 -7.92 11.83 -2.05
N LEU A 72 -9.21 11.65 -2.34
CA LEU A 72 -9.73 10.60 -3.21
C LEU A 72 -9.99 11.18 -4.57
N SER A 73 -9.45 10.54 -5.60
CA SER A 73 -9.91 10.73 -6.96
C SER A 73 -11.20 9.95 -7.13
N VAL A 74 -12.28 10.68 -7.42
CA VAL A 74 -13.61 10.13 -7.55
C VAL A 74 -14.16 10.51 -8.91
N THR A 75 -14.74 9.53 -9.61
CA THR A 75 -15.43 9.74 -10.88
C THR A 75 -16.90 9.42 -10.67
N VAL A 76 -17.76 10.42 -10.85
CA VAL A 76 -19.22 10.21 -10.89
C VAL A 76 -19.58 9.85 -12.32
N MET A 77 -20.20 8.69 -12.50
CA MET A 77 -20.54 8.13 -13.80
C MET A 77 -21.83 7.31 -13.72
N GLY A 78 -22.36 6.92 -14.87
CA GLY A 78 -23.59 6.12 -14.92
C GLY A 78 -24.76 6.79 -14.20
N VAL A 79 -24.91 8.11 -14.40
CA VAL A 79 -26.03 8.88 -13.85
C VAL A 79 -27.23 8.67 -14.77
N GLU A 80 -28.16 7.82 -14.34
CA GLU A 80 -29.27 7.34 -15.17
C GLU A 80 -30.62 7.60 -14.48
N PRO A 81 -31.63 8.12 -15.20
CA PRO A 81 -32.97 8.29 -14.66
C PRO A 81 -33.74 6.96 -14.62
N ALA A 82 -34.64 6.83 -13.64
CA ALA A 82 -35.55 5.70 -13.51
C ALA A 82 -37.01 6.15 -13.35
N GLY A 83 -37.93 5.34 -13.87
CA GLY A 83 -39.37 5.58 -13.77
C GLY A 83 -39.80 6.86 -14.49
N SER A 84 -40.57 7.71 -13.81
CA SER A 84 -41.06 8.97 -14.37
C SER A 84 -39.99 10.03 -14.62
N MET A 85 -38.75 9.80 -14.17
CA MET A 85 -37.61 10.70 -14.41
C MET A 85 -36.97 10.46 -15.77
N ALA A 86 -37.28 9.34 -16.43
CA ALA A 86 -36.75 8.97 -17.73
C ALA A 86 -37.74 9.33 -18.84
N ASP A 87 -37.23 9.86 -19.94
CA ASP A 87 -37.99 10.06 -21.17
C ASP A 87 -38.13 8.73 -21.95
N PRO A 88 -38.93 8.68 -23.04
CA PRO A 88 -39.08 7.48 -23.86
C PRO A 88 -37.78 6.97 -24.51
N GLN A 89 -36.74 7.81 -24.57
CA GLN A 89 -35.43 7.50 -25.11
C GLN A 89 -34.43 7.04 -24.03
N GLY A 90 -34.82 7.08 -22.75
CA GLY A 90 -33.98 6.72 -21.60
C GLY A 90 -33.10 7.86 -21.09
N ALA A 91 -33.23 9.08 -21.64
CA ALA A 91 -32.56 10.28 -21.14
C ALA A 91 -33.41 10.98 -20.07
N PHE A 92 -32.91 12.06 -19.49
CA PHE A 92 -33.61 12.77 -18.41
C PHE A 92 -34.86 13.48 -18.93
N ALA A 93 -36.01 13.24 -18.30
CA ALA A 93 -37.28 13.89 -18.67
C ALA A 93 -37.36 15.37 -18.26
N GLN A 94 -36.49 15.82 -17.36
CA GLN A 94 -36.46 17.18 -16.82
C GLN A 94 -35.03 17.62 -16.49
N ASP A 95 -34.82 18.94 -16.41
CA ASP A 95 -33.55 19.51 -15.95
C ASP A 95 -33.28 19.12 -14.49
N LEU A 96 -32.07 18.61 -14.23
CA LEU A 96 -31.57 18.25 -12.91
C LEU A 96 -30.23 18.92 -12.63
N THR A 97 -29.94 19.16 -11.36
CA THR A 97 -28.62 19.61 -10.89
C THR A 97 -28.07 18.60 -9.91
N LEU A 98 -26.96 17.95 -10.27
CA LEU A 98 -26.21 17.08 -9.37
C LEU A 98 -25.19 17.93 -8.62
N THR A 99 -25.17 17.81 -7.29
CA THR A 99 -24.15 18.45 -6.45
C THR A 99 -23.49 17.44 -5.54
N THR A 100 -22.20 17.60 -5.33
CA THR A 100 -21.37 16.71 -4.50
C THR A 100 -20.56 17.52 -3.51
N ARG A 101 -20.25 16.93 -2.36
CA ARG A 101 -19.26 17.51 -1.44
C ARG A 101 -17.85 17.15 -1.92
N ALA A 102 -17.34 17.90 -2.90
CA ALA A 102 -16.04 17.68 -3.50
C ALA A 102 -15.24 18.97 -3.69
N ILE A 103 -13.93 18.84 -3.84
CA ILE A 103 -13.02 19.90 -4.28
C ILE A 103 -13.07 19.96 -5.82
N GLY A 104 -13.31 21.15 -6.36
CA GLY A 104 -13.33 21.40 -7.81
C GLY A 104 -14.74 21.39 -8.39
N ASN A 105 -15.03 20.45 -9.30
CA ASN A 105 -16.32 20.34 -9.99
C ASN A 105 -17.39 19.72 -9.09
N TRP A 106 -17.88 20.49 -8.12
CA TRP A 106 -18.88 20.05 -7.14
C TRP A 106 -20.33 20.15 -7.64
N ARG A 107 -20.56 20.73 -8.83
CA ARG A 107 -21.89 20.96 -9.40
C ARG A 107 -21.88 20.60 -10.89
N ALA A 108 -22.87 19.82 -11.31
CA ALA A 108 -23.12 19.48 -12.70
C ALA A 108 -24.59 19.71 -13.05
N GLU A 109 -24.84 20.41 -14.15
CA GLU A 109 -26.17 20.65 -14.67
C GLU A 109 -26.47 19.65 -15.77
N ILE A 110 -27.62 18.97 -15.67
CA ILE A 110 -28.07 17.92 -16.58
C ILE A 110 -29.35 18.42 -17.23
N LYS A 111 -29.33 18.60 -18.54
CA LYS A 111 -30.50 19.08 -19.29
C LYS A 111 -31.44 17.95 -19.65
N ALA A 112 -32.72 18.27 -19.78
CA ALA A 112 -33.69 17.33 -20.30
C ALA A 112 -33.26 16.83 -21.70
N GLY A 113 -33.33 15.52 -21.91
CA GLY A 113 -32.91 14.84 -23.15
C GLY A 113 -31.41 14.57 -23.28
N ASP A 114 -30.56 15.04 -22.35
CA ASP A 114 -29.12 14.79 -22.39
C ASP A 114 -28.70 13.58 -21.55
N PHE A 115 -27.54 13.00 -21.91
CA PHE A 115 -26.81 12.05 -21.09
C PHE A 115 -25.65 12.77 -20.40
N PRO A 116 -25.59 12.77 -19.06
CA PRO A 116 -24.53 13.47 -18.33
C PRO A 116 -23.16 12.82 -18.61
N PRO A 117 -22.10 13.64 -18.81
CA PRO A 117 -20.74 13.13 -18.94
C PRO A 117 -20.20 12.63 -17.59
N ASP A 118 -19.12 11.86 -17.63
CA ASP A 118 -18.38 11.48 -16.43
C ASP A 118 -17.74 12.71 -15.77
N ILE A 119 -17.93 12.85 -14.47
CA ILE A 119 -17.45 14.00 -13.70
C ILE A 119 -16.32 13.55 -12.78
N GLU A 120 -15.10 13.96 -13.11
CA GLU A 120 -13.94 13.78 -12.24
C GLU A 120 -13.92 14.86 -11.15
N GLN A 121 -13.78 14.42 -9.91
CA GLN A 121 -13.76 15.27 -8.73
C GLN A 121 -12.83 14.71 -7.65
N LYS A 122 -12.49 15.54 -6.66
CA LYS A 122 -11.67 15.10 -5.52
C LYS A 122 -12.43 15.22 -4.22
N VAL A 123 -12.37 14.20 -3.37
CA VAL A 123 -12.99 14.22 -2.04
C VAL A 123 -11.90 14.18 -0.98
N THR A 124 -11.96 15.05 0.02
CA THR A 124 -10.99 15.04 1.13
C THR A 124 -11.21 13.85 2.04
N VAL A 125 -10.12 13.25 2.49
CA VAL A 125 -10.11 12.25 3.55
C VAL A 125 -9.23 12.69 4.70
N ASP A 126 -9.48 12.12 5.87
CA ASP A 126 -8.66 12.30 7.06
C ASP A 126 -8.04 10.97 7.50
N GLY A 127 -6.81 11.00 7.97
CA GLY A 127 -6.05 9.81 8.34
C GLY A 127 -4.56 10.06 8.53
N ALA A 128 -3.92 9.24 9.37
CA ALA A 128 -2.50 9.35 9.66
C ALA A 128 -1.65 8.69 8.58
N VAL A 129 -1.13 9.49 7.64
CA VAL A 129 -0.28 9.01 6.53
C VAL A 129 1.02 8.35 7.02
N THR A 130 1.50 8.76 8.20
CA THR A 130 2.68 8.20 8.86
C THR A 130 2.48 6.76 9.33
N ASP A 131 1.24 6.28 9.43
CA ASP A 131 0.97 4.94 9.96
C ASP A 131 1.17 3.83 8.92
N TYR A 132 1.61 4.17 7.70
CA TYR A 132 1.89 3.21 6.65
C TYR A 132 2.80 2.04 7.13
N PRO A 133 2.44 0.77 6.86
CA PRO A 133 1.35 0.30 5.98
C PRO A 133 0.02 0.02 6.70
N PHE A 134 -0.12 0.41 7.95
CA PHE A 134 -1.33 0.24 8.76
C PHE A 134 -2.22 1.49 8.75
N ASP A 135 -1.98 2.38 7.78
CA ASP A 135 -2.71 3.62 7.62
C ASP A 135 -4.18 3.36 7.26
N SER A 136 -5.05 4.21 7.81
CA SER A 136 -6.48 4.22 7.54
C SER A 136 -6.95 5.64 7.26
N TYR A 137 -7.87 5.76 6.31
CA TYR A 137 -8.42 7.02 5.85
C TYR A 137 -9.93 6.97 5.93
N THR A 138 -10.52 8.02 6.48
CA THR A 138 -11.97 8.16 6.59
C THR A 138 -12.42 9.39 5.83
N GLY A 139 -13.59 9.31 5.21
CA GLY A 139 -14.16 10.43 4.48
C GLY A 139 -15.66 10.26 4.32
N THR A 140 -16.26 11.26 3.70
CA THR A 140 -17.71 11.28 3.47
C THR A 140 -17.94 11.67 2.01
N ILE A 141 -18.70 10.84 1.31
CA ILE A 141 -19.22 11.13 -0.03
C ILE A 141 -20.68 11.55 0.16
N GLU A 142 -20.99 12.78 -0.22
CA GLU A 142 -22.34 13.35 -0.14
C GLU A 142 -22.75 13.76 -1.54
N VAL A 143 -23.89 13.24 -2.00
CA VAL A 143 -24.44 13.48 -3.33
C VAL A 143 -25.90 13.92 -3.18
N HIS A 144 -26.24 15.02 -3.85
CA HIS A 144 -27.60 15.52 -4.00
C HIS A 144 -27.95 15.65 -5.46
N VAL A 145 -29.22 15.43 -5.77
CA VAL A 145 -29.79 15.68 -7.09
C VAL A 145 -31.01 16.54 -6.88
N PHE A 146 -30.99 17.73 -7.44
CA PHE A 146 -32.08 18.69 -7.36
C PHE A 146 -32.83 18.76 -8.68
N ASP A 147 -34.14 18.91 -8.63
CA ASP A 147 -34.94 19.27 -9.80
C ASP A 147 -34.78 20.75 -10.19
N ALA A 148 -35.41 21.16 -11.28
CA ALA A 148 -35.42 22.56 -11.73
C ALA A 148 -36.05 23.54 -10.71
N ALA A 149 -36.86 23.05 -9.77
CA ALA A 149 -37.45 23.84 -8.69
C ALA A 149 -36.57 23.91 -7.43
N GLY A 150 -35.45 23.17 -7.40
CA GLY A 150 -34.55 23.08 -6.25
C GLY A 150 -34.99 22.07 -5.19
N THR A 151 -35.90 21.16 -5.51
CA THR A 151 -36.35 20.07 -4.63
C THR A 151 -35.39 18.89 -4.73
N ASP A 152 -35.01 18.31 -3.59
CA ASP A 152 -34.18 17.09 -3.55
C ASP A 152 -34.96 15.89 -4.10
N VAL A 153 -34.35 15.20 -5.06
CA VAL A 153 -34.94 14.08 -5.79
C VAL A 153 -34.40 12.76 -5.22
N PRO A 154 -35.26 11.75 -5.01
CA PRO A 154 -34.82 10.42 -4.61
C PRO A 154 -33.72 9.86 -5.50
N MET A 155 -32.67 9.32 -4.90
CA MET A 155 -31.54 8.75 -5.63
C MET A 155 -31.12 7.39 -5.08
N TYR A 156 -30.49 6.60 -5.94
CA TYR A 156 -29.82 5.36 -5.60
C TYR A 156 -28.35 5.51 -5.95
N LEU A 157 -27.50 5.49 -4.92
CA LEU A 157 -26.07 5.73 -5.03
C LEU A 157 -25.30 4.41 -4.90
N THR A 158 -24.57 4.05 -5.94
CA THR A 158 -23.63 2.93 -5.92
C THR A 158 -22.21 3.46 -5.78
N VAL A 159 -21.48 3.03 -4.76
CA VAL A 159 -20.06 3.35 -4.56
C VAL A 159 -19.23 2.12 -4.89
N VAL A 160 -18.26 2.28 -5.79
CA VAL A 160 -17.35 1.22 -6.26
C VAL A 160 -15.92 1.63 -5.99
N ASN A 161 -15.15 0.77 -5.33
CA ASN A 161 -13.71 0.95 -5.23
C ASN A 161 -13.00 0.24 -6.39
N THR A 162 -12.18 0.97 -7.15
CA THR A 162 -11.35 0.41 -8.23
C THR A 162 -9.85 0.49 -7.92
N ASP A 163 -9.46 1.06 -6.78
CA ASP A 163 -8.07 1.12 -6.31
C ASP A 163 -7.64 -0.21 -5.67
N SER A 164 -6.79 -0.97 -6.37
CA SER A 164 -6.27 -2.26 -5.90
C SER A 164 -5.39 -2.19 -4.64
N PHE A 165 -4.86 -1.01 -4.30
CA PHE A 165 -4.00 -0.84 -3.12
C PHE A 165 -4.78 -0.63 -1.83
N PHE A 166 -6.08 -0.37 -1.93
CA PHE A 166 -6.95 -0.11 -0.80
C PHE A 166 -8.16 -1.04 -0.80
N SER A 167 -8.63 -1.39 0.39
CA SER A 167 -9.96 -1.95 0.59
C SER A 167 -10.83 -0.90 1.26
N MET A 168 -12.14 -0.95 0.97
CA MET A 168 -13.12 0.05 1.36
C MET A 168 -14.23 -0.60 2.20
N SER A 169 -14.53 0.02 3.32
CA SER A 169 -15.76 -0.21 4.09
C SER A 169 -16.64 1.02 3.97
N THR A 170 -17.92 0.80 3.74
CA THR A 170 -18.91 1.85 3.54
C THR A 170 -20.01 1.73 4.59
N SER A 171 -20.57 2.86 5.02
CA SER A 171 -21.74 2.90 5.88
C SER A 171 -22.61 4.12 5.56
N ALA A 172 -23.92 3.99 5.77
CA ALA A 172 -24.83 5.10 5.57
C ALA A 172 -24.54 6.22 6.57
N GLY A 173 -24.39 7.45 6.08
CA GLY A 173 -24.29 8.66 6.88
C GLY A 173 -25.66 9.29 7.15
N ALA A 174 -25.72 10.21 8.10
CA ALA A 174 -26.92 11.00 8.34
C ALA A 174 -27.09 12.04 7.22
N ALA A 175 -28.26 12.06 6.58
CA ALA A 175 -28.63 12.98 5.52
C ALA A 175 -29.80 13.90 5.95
N PRO A 176 -29.58 14.84 6.90
CA PRO A 176 -30.65 15.66 7.47
C PRO A 176 -31.29 16.64 6.46
N ASN A 177 -30.60 16.94 5.36
CA ASN A 177 -31.04 17.90 4.35
C ASN A 177 -31.47 17.23 3.03
N GLY A 178 -31.77 15.92 3.04
CA GLY A 178 -31.99 15.13 1.82
C GLY A 178 -30.68 14.60 1.23
N GLY A 179 -30.75 14.04 0.03
CA GLY A 179 -29.61 13.40 -0.64
C GLY A 179 -29.15 12.08 -0.01
N THR A 180 -28.01 11.60 -0.49
CA THR A 180 -27.38 10.38 0.04
C THR A 180 -25.97 10.68 0.54
N VAL A 181 -25.75 10.40 1.82
CA VAL A 181 -24.46 10.54 2.49
C VAL A 181 -23.90 9.14 2.77
N VAL A 182 -22.67 8.90 2.35
CA VAL A 182 -21.95 7.63 2.57
C VAL A 182 -20.64 7.93 3.26
N ASN A 183 -20.46 7.36 4.44
CA ASN A 183 -19.17 7.35 5.12
C ASN A 183 -18.32 6.24 4.52
N VAL A 184 -17.11 6.61 4.08
CA VAL A 184 -16.13 5.70 3.51
C VAL A 184 -14.94 5.59 4.45
N SER A 185 -14.50 4.36 4.69
CA SER A 185 -13.28 4.03 5.42
C SER A 185 -12.41 3.16 4.54
N MET A 186 -11.17 3.58 4.30
CA MET A 186 -10.22 2.86 3.47
C MET A 186 -8.97 2.51 4.25
N HIS A 187 -8.46 1.31 4.01
CA HIS A 187 -7.20 0.82 4.56
C HIS A 187 -6.45 0.06 3.48
N ARG A 188 -5.15 -0.18 3.69
CA ARG A 188 -4.36 -0.96 2.73
C ARG A 188 -4.99 -2.33 2.46
N SER A 189 -5.02 -2.71 1.19
CA SER A 189 -5.47 -4.05 0.78
C SER A 189 -4.53 -5.11 1.37
N ALA A 190 -5.05 -6.32 1.61
CA ALA A 190 -4.26 -7.40 2.20
C ALA A 190 -2.95 -7.71 1.42
N PRO A 191 -2.93 -7.71 0.06
CA PRO A 191 -1.71 -7.90 -0.71
C PRO A 191 -0.70 -6.76 -0.52
N THR A 192 -1.19 -5.52 -0.48
CA THR A 192 -0.36 -4.33 -0.23
C THR A 192 0.29 -4.39 1.14
N LEU A 193 -0.51 -4.71 2.17
CA LEU A 193 -0.02 -4.88 3.54
C LEU A 193 1.02 -6.00 3.63
N ALA A 194 0.73 -7.17 3.06
CA ALA A 194 1.63 -8.32 3.07
C ALA A 194 2.96 -8.00 2.37
N PHE A 195 2.93 -7.34 1.21
CA PHE A 195 4.13 -6.93 0.49
C PHE A 195 4.95 -5.90 1.28
N ALA A 196 4.30 -4.89 1.86
CA ALA A 196 4.98 -3.89 2.68
C ALA A 196 5.67 -4.50 3.91
N VAL A 197 4.96 -5.38 4.64
CA VAL A 197 5.52 -6.11 5.79
C VAL A 197 6.65 -7.03 5.37
N PHE A 198 6.52 -7.71 4.22
CA PHE A 198 7.61 -8.52 3.66
C PHE A 198 8.87 -7.68 3.41
N VAL A 199 8.73 -6.50 2.78
CA VAL A 199 9.86 -5.59 2.54
C VAL A 199 10.46 -5.11 3.87
N MET A 200 9.65 -4.77 4.86
CA MET A 200 10.12 -4.41 6.21
C MET A 200 10.95 -5.54 6.85
N VAL A 201 10.48 -6.78 6.78
CA VAL A 201 11.20 -7.94 7.32
C VAL A 201 12.48 -8.20 6.52
N LEU A 202 12.45 -8.05 5.20
CA LEU A 202 13.61 -8.24 4.33
C LEU A 202 14.73 -7.24 4.67
N MET A 203 14.40 -5.96 4.85
CA MET A 203 15.37 -4.94 5.26
C MET A 203 16.03 -5.28 6.61
N LEU A 204 15.25 -5.71 7.60
CA LEU A 204 15.79 -6.18 8.88
C LEU A 204 16.64 -7.45 8.71
N GLY A 205 16.23 -8.38 7.86
CA GLY A 205 16.99 -9.59 7.54
C GLY A 205 18.35 -9.29 6.91
N LEU A 206 18.40 -8.31 6.00
CA LEU A 206 19.66 -7.82 5.41
C LEU A 206 20.56 -7.18 6.47
N ALA A 207 19.98 -6.44 7.42
CA ALA A 207 20.72 -5.87 8.55
C ALA A 207 21.32 -6.98 9.44
N VAL A 208 20.56 -8.02 9.76
CA VAL A 208 21.08 -9.21 10.46
C VAL A 208 22.21 -9.86 9.66
N GLY A 209 22.06 -9.98 8.34
CA GLY A 209 23.11 -10.49 7.46
C GLY A 209 24.41 -9.68 7.54
N ALA A 210 24.32 -8.35 7.57
CA ALA A 210 25.47 -7.47 7.76
C ALA A 210 26.11 -7.63 9.15
N VAL A 211 25.31 -7.77 10.21
CA VAL A 211 25.83 -8.06 11.56
C VAL A 211 26.56 -9.38 11.61
N VAL A 212 26.04 -10.44 10.98
CA VAL A 212 26.71 -11.74 10.90
C VAL A 212 28.03 -11.62 10.14
N ALA A 213 28.05 -10.91 9.00
CA ALA A 213 29.27 -10.66 8.25
C ALA A 213 30.31 -9.92 9.12
N ALA A 214 29.90 -8.84 9.79
CA ALA A 214 30.76 -8.09 10.70
C ALA A 214 31.24 -8.95 11.88
N PHE A 215 30.38 -9.79 12.46
CA PHE A 215 30.76 -10.71 13.52
C PHE A 215 31.86 -11.66 13.06
N TYR A 216 31.78 -12.25 11.86
CA TYR A 216 32.85 -13.10 11.34
C TYR A 216 34.17 -12.36 11.09
N VAL A 217 34.10 -11.12 10.60
CA VAL A 217 35.29 -10.27 10.42
C VAL A 217 35.95 -9.96 11.76
N LEU A 218 35.16 -9.49 12.73
CA LEU A 218 35.63 -9.01 14.03
C LEU A 218 36.04 -10.14 14.98
N HIS A 219 35.24 -11.21 15.07
CA HIS A 219 35.44 -12.29 16.04
C HIS A 219 36.67 -13.12 15.72
N TRP A 220 36.92 -13.41 14.45
CA TRP A 220 38.07 -14.21 14.03
C TRP A 220 39.37 -13.40 13.98
N ARG A 221 39.32 -12.11 14.35
CA ARG A 221 40.42 -11.15 14.19
C ARG A 221 41.11 -11.32 12.83
N ARG A 222 40.30 -11.55 11.79
CA ARG A 222 40.84 -11.50 10.43
C ARG A 222 41.10 -10.03 10.18
N GLY A 223 42.23 -9.71 9.55
CA GLY A 223 42.51 -8.34 9.11
C GLY A 223 41.41 -7.80 8.20
N LEU A 224 41.61 -6.63 7.61
CA LEU A 224 40.59 -5.97 6.81
C LEU A 224 40.10 -6.84 5.63
N ILE A 225 38.86 -7.35 5.71
CA ILE A 225 38.24 -8.14 4.64
C ILE A 225 37.45 -7.21 3.72
N PHE A 226 38.08 -6.75 2.63
CA PHE A 226 37.44 -5.89 1.63
C PHE A 226 36.12 -6.47 1.07
N PRO A 227 36.01 -7.76 0.72
CA PRO A 227 34.74 -8.32 0.23
C PRO A 227 33.56 -8.14 1.19
N ALA A 228 33.79 -8.30 2.50
CA ALA A 228 32.74 -8.12 3.50
C ALA A 228 32.32 -6.64 3.61
N CYS A 229 33.29 -5.73 3.57
CA CYS A 229 33.02 -4.28 3.58
C CYS A 229 32.22 -3.86 2.33
N SER A 230 32.61 -4.36 1.16
CA SER A 230 31.89 -4.08 -0.09
C SER A 230 30.47 -4.64 -0.08
N MET A 231 30.24 -5.84 0.47
CA MET A 231 28.90 -6.39 0.64
C MET A 231 28.03 -5.50 1.54
N MET A 232 28.52 -5.08 2.71
CA MET A 232 27.77 -4.22 3.62
C MET A 232 27.45 -2.86 2.98
N ALA A 233 28.41 -2.27 2.25
CA ALA A 233 28.18 -1.04 1.48
C ALA A 233 27.13 -1.24 0.39
N ALA A 234 27.17 -2.36 -0.35
CA ALA A 234 26.17 -2.68 -1.36
C ALA A 234 24.76 -2.81 -0.77
N ILE A 235 24.63 -3.40 0.42
CA ILE A 235 23.33 -3.50 1.11
C ILE A 235 22.81 -2.10 1.48
N LEU A 236 23.66 -1.19 1.99
CA LEU A 236 23.25 0.20 2.30
C LEU A 236 22.67 0.90 1.08
N PHE A 237 23.33 0.80 -0.07
CA PHE A 237 22.83 1.41 -1.31
C PHE A 237 21.59 0.71 -1.86
N ALA A 238 21.41 -0.59 -1.59
CA ALA A 238 20.23 -1.35 -2.01
C ALA A 238 18.99 -1.06 -1.14
N LEU A 239 19.14 -0.58 0.09
CA LEU A 239 18.01 -0.31 0.99
C LEU A 239 17.11 0.82 0.49
N ILE A 240 17.67 1.89 -0.09
CA ILE A 240 16.89 3.04 -0.59
C ILE A 240 15.89 2.63 -1.68
N PRO A 241 16.30 1.98 -2.79
CA PRO A 241 15.34 1.53 -3.80
C PRO A 241 14.38 0.48 -3.25
N LEU A 242 14.82 -0.37 -2.32
CA LEU A 242 13.94 -1.36 -1.69
C LEU A 242 12.84 -0.70 -0.85
N ARG A 243 13.18 0.33 -0.06
CA ARG A 243 12.23 1.15 0.70
C ARG A 243 11.26 1.87 -0.23
N ASN A 244 11.72 2.36 -1.37
CA ASN A 244 10.86 3.07 -2.34
C ASN A 244 10.04 2.16 -3.25
N ALA A 245 10.30 0.84 -3.25
CA ALA A 245 9.55 -0.13 -4.04
C ALA A 245 8.20 -0.52 -3.42
N VAL A 246 7.88 -0.05 -2.20
CA VAL A 246 6.60 -0.37 -1.58
C VAL A 246 5.43 0.37 -2.24
N PRO A 247 4.25 -0.27 -2.40
CA PRO A 247 3.11 0.33 -3.07
C PRO A 247 2.63 1.60 -2.38
N GLY A 248 2.15 2.56 -3.18
CA GLY A 248 1.58 3.81 -2.67
C GLY A 248 2.60 4.85 -2.20
N GLY A 249 3.91 4.57 -2.26
CA GLY A 249 4.98 5.57 -2.07
C GLY A 249 4.83 6.40 -0.79
N PRO A 250 4.92 5.78 0.40
CA PRO A 250 4.67 6.47 1.66
C PRO A 250 5.64 7.65 1.88
N PRO A 251 5.17 8.73 2.54
CA PRO A 251 6.02 9.86 2.88
C PRO A 251 7.18 9.41 3.77
N ILE A 252 8.22 10.23 3.83
CA ILE A 252 9.34 10.00 4.76
C ILE A 252 8.83 10.19 6.19
N GLY A 253 9.20 9.27 7.08
CA GLY A 253 8.78 9.31 8.49
C GLY A 253 7.59 8.41 8.81
N SER A 254 7.27 7.45 7.95
CA SER A 254 6.23 6.46 8.23
C SER A 254 6.72 5.30 9.11
N ILE A 255 5.82 4.45 9.61
CA ILE A 255 6.17 3.27 10.45
C ILE A 255 7.16 2.34 9.72
N ILE A 256 7.05 2.18 8.41
CA ILE A 256 8.07 1.44 7.61
C ILE A 256 9.49 1.97 7.82
N ASP A 257 9.64 3.29 7.95
CA ASP A 257 10.94 3.92 8.09
C ASP A 257 11.51 3.68 9.50
N PHE A 258 10.72 4.01 10.52
CA PHE A 258 11.14 3.85 11.92
C PHE A 258 11.25 2.39 12.36
N GLY A 259 10.35 1.54 11.90
CA GLY A 259 10.28 0.13 12.30
C GLY A 259 11.25 -0.77 11.54
N SER A 260 11.80 -0.32 10.41
CA SER A 260 12.68 -1.15 9.60
C SER A 260 13.82 -0.38 8.93
N PHE A 261 13.52 0.58 8.04
CA PHE A 261 14.55 1.21 7.20
C PHE A 261 15.67 1.87 8.03
N PHE A 262 15.34 2.75 8.97
CA PHE A 262 16.33 3.44 9.80
C PHE A 262 17.11 2.49 10.71
N ILE A 263 16.44 1.47 11.25
CA ILE A 263 17.10 0.43 12.06
C ILE A 263 18.10 -0.34 11.20
N ALA A 264 17.69 -0.76 10.01
CA ALA A 264 18.55 -1.49 9.09
C ALA A 264 19.74 -0.63 8.65
N GLU A 265 19.50 0.60 8.21
CA GLU A 265 20.54 1.55 7.80
C GLU A 265 21.55 1.81 8.92
N ALA A 266 21.09 2.08 10.14
CA ALA A 266 21.95 2.31 11.29
C ALA A 266 22.80 1.08 11.62
N VAL A 267 22.17 -0.10 11.70
CA VAL A 267 22.85 -1.36 12.03
C VAL A 267 23.92 -1.71 11.00
N ILE A 268 23.59 -1.60 9.71
CA ILE A 268 24.55 -1.93 8.64
C ILE A 268 25.69 -0.90 8.61
N SER A 269 25.39 0.38 8.81
CA SER A 269 26.41 1.44 8.87
C SER A 269 27.37 1.21 10.03
N ILE A 270 26.86 0.90 11.22
CA ILE A 270 27.68 0.58 12.39
C ILE A 270 28.52 -0.68 12.11
N ALA A 271 27.93 -1.72 11.54
CA ALA A 271 28.63 -2.97 11.20
C ALA A 271 29.78 -2.74 10.21
N LEU A 272 29.56 -1.91 9.19
CA LEU A 272 30.56 -1.53 8.20
C LEU A 272 31.68 -0.71 8.82
N ILE A 273 31.35 0.37 9.55
CA ILE A 273 32.34 1.25 10.18
C ILE A 273 33.19 0.46 11.19
N ALA A 274 32.55 -0.37 12.02
CA ALA A 274 33.26 -1.21 12.99
C ALA A 274 34.22 -2.19 12.30
N SER A 275 33.77 -2.84 11.22
CA SER A 275 34.60 -3.78 10.45
C SER A 275 35.81 -3.10 9.82
N ILE A 276 35.64 -1.87 9.30
CA ILE A 276 36.75 -1.09 8.72
C ILE A 276 37.73 -0.65 9.81
N VAL A 277 37.24 -0.02 10.89
CA VAL A 277 38.11 0.56 11.92
C VAL A 277 38.87 -0.54 12.67
N VAL A 278 38.18 -1.59 13.13
CA VAL A 278 38.81 -2.68 13.88
C VAL A 278 39.66 -3.55 12.95
N GLY A 279 39.16 -3.87 11.75
CA GLY A 279 39.90 -4.65 10.76
C GLY A 279 41.20 -3.96 10.33
N PHE A 280 41.17 -2.65 10.12
CA PHE A 280 42.36 -1.86 9.78
C PHE A 280 43.36 -1.79 10.93
N ARG A 281 42.90 -1.57 12.18
CA ARG A 281 43.78 -1.58 13.35
C ARG A 281 44.48 -2.93 13.51
N HIS A 282 43.73 -4.02 13.38
CA HIS A 282 44.29 -5.35 13.52
C HIS A 282 45.27 -5.70 12.40
N GLN A 283 44.94 -5.35 11.15
CA GLN A 283 45.84 -5.52 10.01
C GLN A 283 47.17 -4.78 10.20
N ARG A 284 47.13 -3.54 10.71
CA ARG A 284 48.35 -2.77 11.03
C ARG A 284 49.20 -3.41 12.12
N ASP A 285 48.57 -4.01 13.13
CA ASP A 285 49.29 -4.69 14.21
C ASP A 285 50.00 -5.94 13.70
N ILE A 286 49.38 -6.67 12.76
CA ILE A 286 50.01 -7.82 12.08
C ILE A 286 51.21 -7.37 11.24
N GLU A 287 51.05 -6.35 10.39
CA GLU A 287 52.12 -5.82 9.55
C GLU A 287 53.31 -5.30 10.36
N ARG A 288 53.05 -4.68 11.53
CA ARG A 288 54.10 -4.25 12.47
C ARG A 288 54.85 -5.42 13.08
N ALA A 289 54.16 -6.50 13.45
CA ALA A 289 54.78 -7.68 14.03
C ALA A 289 55.70 -8.39 13.01
N GLU A 290 55.27 -8.48 11.75
CA GLU A 290 56.07 -9.08 10.66
C GLU A 290 57.30 -8.23 10.29
N GLY A 291 57.23 -6.91 10.43
CA GLY A 291 58.33 -5.99 10.11
C GLY A 291 59.46 -5.92 11.14
N THR A 292 59.41 -6.68 12.24
CA THR A 292 60.46 -6.67 13.27
C THR A 292 61.51 -7.75 12.96
N PRO A 293 62.78 -7.41 12.64
CA PRO A 293 63.81 -8.41 12.37
C PRO A 293 64.01 -9.33 13.58
N GLN A 294 64.05 -10.65 13.36
CA GLN A 294 64.44 -11.60 14.41
C GLN A 294 65.92 -11.38 14.79
N PRO A 295 66.27 -11.36 16.09
CA PRO A 295 67.64 -11.18 16.57
C PRO A 295 68.56 -12.37 16.22
#